data_AF-A0AA96VSJ5-F1
#
_entry.id   AF-A0AA96VSJ5-F1
#
_cell.length_a   1.000
_cell.length_b   1.000
_cell.length_c   1.000
_cell.angle_alpha   90.00
_cell.angle_beta   90.00
_cell.angle_gamma   90.00
#
_symmetry.space_group_name_H-M   'P 1'
#
loop_
_entity.id
_entity.type
_entity.pdbx_description
1 polymer ?
#
loop_
_entity_poly.entity_id
_entity_poly.type
_entity_poly.pdbx_seq_one_letter_code
_entity_poly.pdbx_strand_id
1 'polypeptide(L)'
;MTRELITQEQFDEFADEVARELGTHCRTADLTDYGRGLGRLIVDGDGRALRLCQPDDRRPDRLKIHAALPDETKMIAPSIGVTARSGRHVAREITRRLYPLHAEAAQQAAEITARQEAEETGRRAVAEAVAGALPGARIEEQYRRTRIIWQHDTRPPGERGPVQVDSVTVLVGPSGEGVQAEASGRPSSVIAMLAAFAQASQE
;
A
#
# COMPACT_ATOMS: atom_id res chain seq x y z
N MET A 1 -25.59 -21.61 -25.56
CA MET A 1 -26.09 -20.27 -25.92
C MET A 1 -25.51 -19.26 -24.93
N THR A 2 -25.34 -18.00 -25.33
CA THR A 2 -24.95 -16.89 -24.44
C THR A 2 -26.20 -16.30 -23.79
N ARG A 3 -26.12 -15.90 -22.52
CA ARG A 3 -27.18 -15.13 -21.86
C ARG A 3 -26.87 -13.64 -22.02
N GLU A 4 -27.90 -12.88 -22.33
CA GLU A 4 -27.84 -11.42 -22.33
C GLU A 4 -28.35 -10.94 -20.98
N LEU A 5 -27.51 -10.27 -20.21
CA LEU A 5 -27.83 -9.72 -18.90
C LEU A 5 -28.17 -8.24 -19.08
N ILE A 6 -29.46 -7.92 -19.12
CA ILE A 6 -29.93 -6.58 -19.49
C ILE A 6 -30.42 -5.83 -18.25
N THR A 7 -30.98 -6.55 -17.27
CA THR A 7 -31.48 -5.98 -16.01
C THR A 7 -30.63 -6.40 -14.82
N GLN A 8 -30.70 -5.61 -13.73
CA GLN A 8 -30.02 -5.95 -12.48
C GLN A 8 -30.54 -7.27 -11.90
N GLU A 9 -31.86 -7.53 -11.95
CA GLU A 9 -32.44 -8.80 -11.49
C GLU A 9 -31.85 -10.01 -12.23
N GLN A 10 -31.74 -9.94 -13.56
CA GLN A 10 -31.09 -11.00 -14.35
C GLN A 10 -29.62 -11.19 -13.99
N PHE A 11 -28.93 -10.07 -13.73
CA PHE A 11 -27.52 -10.08 -13.34
C PHE A 11 -27.33 -10.67 -11.93
N ASP A 12 -28.20 -10.35 -10.99
CA ASP A 12 -28.20 -10.88 -9.62
C ASP A 12 -28.44 -12.39 -9.63
N GLU A 13 -29.46 -12.87 -10.32
CA GLU A 13 -29.73 -14.31 -10.49
C GLU A 13 -28.55 -15.04 -11.14
N PHE A 14 -27.92 -14.41 -12.14
CA PHE A 14 -26.74 -14.97 -12.79
C PHE A 14 -25.54 -15.02 -11.84
N ALA A 15 -25.30 -13.98 -11.05
CA ALA A 15 -24.23 -13.95 -10.06
C ALA A 15 -24.45 -15.02 -8.98
N ASP A 16 -25.70 -15.26 -8.56
CA ASP A 16 -26.06 -16.35 -7.65
C ASP A 16 -25.81 -17.73 -8.26
N GLU A 17 -26.06 -17.91 -9.56
CA GLU A 17 -25.67 -19.13 -10.29
C GLU A 17 -24.15 -19.32 -10.31
N VAL A 18 -23.38 -18.28 -10.60
CA VAL A 18 -21.92 -18.32 -10.57
C VAL A 18 -21.42 -18.66 -9.17
N ALA A 19 -21.95 -18.03 -8.12
CA ALA A 19 -21.56 -18.28 -6.74
C ALA A 19 -21.81 -19.75 -6.35
N ARG A 20 -22.98 -20.30 -6.66
CA ARG A 20 -23.30 -21.72 -6.41
C ARG A 20 -22.34 -22.68 -7.13
N GLU A 21 -21.95 -22.35 -8.35
CA GLU A 21 -21.02 -23.16 -9.16
C GLU A 21 -19.56 -23.03 -8.68
N LEU A 22 -19.18 -21.90 -8.08
CA LEU A 22 -17.86 -21.70 -7.47
C LEU A 22 -17.72 -22.49 -6.17
N GLY A 23 -18.78 -22.59 -5.37
CA GLY A 23 -18.78 -23.42 -4.17
C GLY A 23 -19.92 -23.12 -3.20
N THR A 24 -20.17 -24.06 -2.29
CA THR A 24 -21.28 -24.01 -1.32
C THR A 24 -21.18 -22.90 -0.29
N HIS A 25 -20.00 -22.30 -0.11
CA HIS A 25 -19.74 -21.22 0.85
C HIS A 25 -19.66 -19.84 0.18
N CYS A 26 -19.88 -19.76 -1.14
CA CYS A 26 -19.89 -18.48 -1.83
C CYS A 26 -21.21 -17.76 -1.56
N ARG A 27 -21.14 -16.45 -1.32
CA ARG A 27 -22.29 -15.57 -1.12
C ARG A 27 -22.20 -14.36 -2.04
N THR A 28 -23.35 -13.86 -2.48
CA THR A 28 -23.44 -12.63 -3.25
C THR A 28 -23.78 -11.44 -2.35
N ALA A 29 -23.37 -10.25 -2.77
CA ALA A 29 -23.69 -8.99 -2.11
C ALA A 29 -23.74 -7.84 -3.13
N ASP A 30 -24.39 -6.75 -2.75
CA ASP A 30 -24.48 -5.54 -3.57
C ASP A 30 -23.08 -4.96 -3.81
N LEU A 31 -22.82 -4.49 -5.02
CA LEU A 31 -21.59 -3.77 -5.35
C LEU A 31 -21.88 -2.27 -5.34
N THR A 32 -21.73 -1.63 -4.17
CA THR A 32 -22.18 -0.25 -3.91
C THR A 32 -21.43 0.84 -4.68
N ASP A 33 -20.20 0.56 -5.14
CA ASP A 33 -19.31 1.57 -5.73
C ASP A 33 -19.25 1.51 -7.27
N TYR A 34 -20.07 0.67 -7.91
CA TYR A 34 -20.07 0.47 -9.35
C TYR A 34 -21.19 1.25 -10.05
N GLY A 35 -20.94 2.53 -10.35
CA GLY A 35 -21.93 3.42 -10.97
C GLY A 35 -22.05 3.36 -12.51
N ARG A 36 -21.32 2.48 -13.20
CA ARG A 36 -21.23 2.47 -14.68
C ARG A 36 -22.01 1.35 -15.38
N GLY A 37 -22.73 0.50 -14.64
CA GLY A 37 -23.45 -0.62 -15.23
C GLY A 37 -23.93 -1.62 -14.18
N LEU A 38 -24.21 -2.84 -14.61
CA LEU A 38 -24.63 -3.92 -13.72
C LEU A 38 -23.41 -4.48 -12.97
N GLY A 39 -23.59 -4.75 -11.69
CA GLY A 39 -22.49 -5.21 -10.84
C GLY A 39 -22.97 -6.02 -9.64
N ARG A 40 -22.15 -7.00 -9.25
CA ARG A 40 -22.35 -7.83 -8.05
C ARG A 40 -21.02 -8.21 -7.43
N LEU A 41 -21.00 -8.31 -6.12
CA LEU A 41 -19.89 -8.90 -5.38
C LEU A 41 -20.19 -10.39 -5.12
N ILE A 42 -19.22 -11.27 -5.36
CA ILE A 42 -19.20 -12.65 -4.86
C ILE A 42 -18.08 -12.75 -3.83
N VAL A 43 -18.38 -13.17 -2.61
CA VAL A 43 -17.37 -13.50 -1.60
C VAL A 43 -17.33 -15.02 -1.46
N ASP A 44 -16.18 -15.63 -1.69
CA ASP A 44 -16.02 -17.08 -1.56
C ASP A 44 -15.71 -17.53 -0.12
N GLY A 45 -15.62 -18.84 0.08
CA GLY A 45 -15.36 -19.44 1.40
C GLY A 45 -14.00 -19.11 2.01
N ASP A 46 -13.03 -18.68 1.19
CA ASP A 46 -11.71 -18.24 1.65
C ASP A 46 -11.68 -16.73 1.94
N GLY A 47 -12.84 -16.04 1.84
CA GLY A 47 -12.96 -14.60 2.02
C GLY A 47 -12.50 -13.78 0.80
N ARG A 48 -12.21 -14.41 -0.34
CA ARG A 48 -11.83 -13.67 -1.55
C ARG A 48 -13.07 -13.00 -2.14
N ALA A 49 -12.94 -11.71 -2.41
CA ALA A 49 -13.98 -10.90 -3.03
C ALA A 49 -13.78 -10.81 -4.54
N LEU A 50 -14.79 -11.20 -5.31
CA LEU A 50 -14.84 -11.13 -6.76
C LEU A 50 -15.89 -10.10 -7.19
N ARG A 51 -15.47 -9.06 -7.90
CA ARG A 51 -16.39 -8.06 -8.48
C ARG A 51 -16.74 -8.50 -9.89
N LEU A 52 -17.98 -8.95 -10.08
CA LEU A 52 -18.55 -9.23 -11.39
C LEU A 52 -19.19 -7.95 -11.90
N CYS A 53 -18.73 -7.47 -13.05
CA CYS A 53 -19.18 -6.23 -13.65
C CYS A 53 -19.55 -6.45 -15.12
N GLN A 54 -20.58 -5.74 -15.58
CA GLN A 54 -20.88 -5.58 -16.99
C GLN A 54 -20.46 -4.16 -17.43
N PRO A 55 -19.36 -4.02 -18.19
CA PRO A 55 -18.78 -2.73 -18.49
C PRO A 55 -19.45 -1.97 -19.64
N ASP A 56 -20.23 -2.65 -20.48
CA ASP A 56 -20.83 -2.09 -21.69
C ASP A 56 -22.23 -2.67 -21.89
N ASP A 57 -23.25 -1.81 -21.86
CA ASP A 57 -24.66 -2.16 -22.06
C ASP A 57 -24.94 -2.64 -23.49
N ARG A 58 -24.10 -2.27 -24.47
CA ARG A 58 -24.18 -2.77 -25.85
C ARG A 58 -23.66 -4.19 -26.00
N ARG A 59 -23.00 -4.74 -24.98
CA ARG A 59 -22.45 -6.10 -24.93
C ARG A 59 -22.94 -6.79 -23.65
N PRO A 60 -24.25 -7.04 -23.51
CA PRO A 60 -24.82 -7.63 -22.29
C PRO A 60 -24.38 -9.07 -22.04
N ASP A 61 -23.66 -9.67 -22.99
CA ASP A 61 -23.03 -10.97 -22.87
C ASP A 61 -21.61 -10.91 -22.26
N ARG A 62 -21.00 -9.73 -22.14
CA ARG A 62 -19.59 -9.58 -21.72
C ARG A 62 -19.46 -9.14 -20.28
N LEU A 63 -18.72 -9.94 -19.53
CA LEU A 63 -18.40 -9.71 -18.13
C LEU A 63 -16.92 -9.34 -17.99
N LYS A 64 -16.66 -8.43 -17.06
CA LYS A 64 -15.34 -8.17 -16.50
C LYS A 64 -15.36 -8.58 -15.04
N ILE A 65 -14.42 -9.44 -14.66
CA ILE A 65 -14.36 -10.02 -13.32
C ILE A 65 -13.04 -9.60 -12.70
N HIS A 66 -13.09 -8.93 -11.56
CA HIS A 66 -11.93 -8.50 -10.79
C HIS A 66 -11.84 -9.32 -9.50
N ALA A 67 -10.65 -9.76 -9.13
CA ALA A 67 -10.42 -10.35 -7.81
C ALA A 67 -9.77 -9.30 -6.91
N ALA A 68 -10.48 -8.93 -5.84
CA ALA A 68 -10.05 -7.89 -4.91
C ALA A 68 -8.77 -8.29 -4.19
N LEU A 69 -7.93 -7.30 -3.92
CA LEU A 69 -6.70 -7.43 -3.13
C LEU A 69 -6.86 -6.72 -1.79
N PRO A 70 -6.08 -7.08 -0.76
CA PRO A 70 -6.13 -6.41 0.54
C PRO A 70 -5.84 -4.91 0.46
N ASP A 71 -4.96 -4.50 -0.45
CA ASP A 71 -4.62 -3.10 -0.70
C ASP A 71 -4.47 -2.83 -2.21
N GLU A 72 -5.54 -2.30 -2.81
CA GLU A 72 -5.58 -1.96 -4.24
C GLU A 72 -4.90 -0.60 -4.55
N THR A 73 -4.46 0.15 -3.54
CA THR A 73 -3.69 1.39 -3.77
C THR A 73 -2.25 1.09 -4.19
N LYS A 74 -1.72 -0.05 -3.74
CA LYS A 74 -0.35 -0.50 -4.04
C LYS A 74 -0.27 -1.35 -5.30
N MET A 75 -1.37 -1.99 -5.70
CA MET A 75 -1.39 -2.87 -6.85
C MET A 75 -2.75 -3.00 -7.50
N ILE A 76 -2.75 -3.11 -8.83
CA ILE A 76 -3.98 -3.27 -9.61
C ILE A 76 -4.55 -4.68 -9.38
N ALA A 77 -5.83 -4.74 -9.02
CA ALA A 77 -6.56 -5.99 -8.88
C ALA A 77 -6.57 -6.80 -10.20
N PRO A 78 -6.15 -8.08 -10.18
CA PRO A 78 -6.15 -8.91 -11.37
C PRO A 78 -7.58 -9.10 -11.89
N SER A 79 -7.71 -9.20 -13.21
CA SER A 79 -9.03 -9.29 -13.84
C SER A 79 -9.02 -10.08 -15.14
N ILE A 80 -10.17 -10.68 -15.45
CA ILE A 80 -10.40 -11.40 -16.70
C ILE A 80 -11.68 -10.90 -17.38
N GLY A 81 -11.70 -10.97 -18.71
CA GLY A 81 -12.93 -10.85 -19.50
C GLY A 81 -13.51 -12.22 -19.81
N VAL A 82 -14.82 -12.40 -19.61
CA VAL A 82 -15.53 -13.67 -19.83
C VAL A 82 -16.89 -13.40 -20.47
N THR A 83 -17.38 -14.31 -21.30
CA THR A 83 -18.74 -14.23 -21.84
C THR A 83 -19.72 -14.97 -20.92
N ALA A 84 -20.88 -14.39 -20.63
CA ALA A 84 -21.95 -14.94 -19.79
C ALA A 84 -22.69 -16.11 -20.46
N ARG A 85 -22.00 -17.24 -20.70
CA ARG A 85 -22.62 -18.45 -21.31
C ARG A 85 -23.46 -19.25 -20.31
N SER A 86 -22.93 -19.45 -19.12
CA SER A 86 -23.60 -20.08 -17.98
C SER A 86 -22.79 -19.78 -16.71
N GLY A 87 -23.40 -19.93 -15.53
CA GLY A 87 -22.71 -19.79 -14.26
C GLY A 87 -21.53 -20.75 -14.15
N ARG A 88 -21.73 -22.01 -14.55
CA ARG A 88 -20.67 -23.03 -14.59
C ARG A 88 -19.49 -22.66 -15.51
N HIS A 89 -19.77 -22.04 -16.66
CA HIS A 89 -18.72 -21.59 -17.56
C HIS A 89 -17.88 -20.48 -16.92
N VAL A 90 -18.55 -19.48 -16.35
CA VAL A 90 -17.88 -18.36 -15.69
C VAL A 90 -17.10 -18.83 -14.47
N ALA A 91 -17.67 -19.69 -13.63
CA ALA A 91 -17.00 -20.30 -12.49
C ALA A 91 -15.72 -21.04 -12.92
N ARG A 92 -15.79 -21.87 -13.97
CA ARG A 92 -14.62 -22.55 -14.53
C ARG A 92 -13.54 -21.56 -15.02
N GLU A 93 -13.92 -20.48 -15.68
CA GLU A 93 -12.97 -19.47 -16.13
C GLU A 93 -12.33 -18.70 -14.97
N ILE A 94 -13.10 -18.40 -13.91
CA ILE A 94 -12.59 -17.83 -12.67
C ILE A 94 -11.54 -18.76 -12.06
N THR A 95 -11.87 -20.03 -11.84
CA THR A 95 -10.96 -21.01 -11.22
C THR A 95 -9.71 -21.24 -12.06
N ARG A 96 -9.85 -21.32 -13.39
CA ARG A 96 -8.73 -21.66 -14.28
C ARG A 96 -7.80 -20.48 -14.56
N ARG A 97 -8.32 -19.25 -14.59
CA ARG A 97 -7.57 -18.08 -15.08
C ARG A 97 -7.43 -16.99 -14.03
N LEU A 98 -8.47 -16.70 -13.25
CA LEU A 98 -8.44 -15.58 -12.31
C LEU A 98 -7.80 -15.97 -10.98
N TYR A 99 -8.13 -17.15 -10.42
CA TYR A 99 -7.55 -17.59 -9.14
C TYR A 99 -6.03 -17.72 -9.14
N PRO A 100 -5.37 -18.27 -10.18
CA PRO A 100 -3.91 -18.28 -10.22
C PRO A 100 -3.31 -16.88 -10.20
N LEU A 101 -3.86 -15.95 -11.00
CA LEU A 101 -3.42 -14.55 -11.03
C LEU A 101 -3.65 -13.84 -9.70
N HIS A 102 -4.76 -14.16 -9.02
CA HIS A 102 -5.04 -13.63 -7.68
C HIS A 102 -4.06 -14.15 -6.63
N ALA A 103 -3.71 -15.43 -6.67
CA ALA A 103 -2.72 -16.00 -5.75
C ALA A 103 -1.34 -15.36 -5.93
N GLU A 104 -0.87 -15.23 -7.17
CA GLU A 104 0.39 -14.55 -7.50
C GLU A 104 0.38 -13.09 -7.04
N ALA A 105 -0.71 -12.36 -7.33
CA ALA A 105 -0.89 -10.99 -6.91
C ALA A 105 -0.93 -10.85 -5.38
N ALA A 106 -1.68 -11.69 -4.68
CA ALA A 106 -1.77 -11.66 -3.22
C ALA A 106 -0.40 -11.91 -2.57
N GLN A 107 0.39 -12.84 -3.12
CA GLN A 107 1.75 -13.09 -2.65
C GLN A 107 2.65 -11.86 -2.86
N GLN A 108 2.65 -11.27 -4.06
CA GLN A 108 3.43 -10.06 -4.34
C GLN A 108 3.03 -8.88 -3.44
N ALA A 109 1.73 -8.71 -3.17
CA ALA A 109 1.23 -7.69 -2.27
C ALA A 109 1.73 -7.90 -0.83
N ALA A 110 1.75 -9.15 -0.36
CA ALA A 110 2.29 -9.50 0.95
C ALA A 110 3.80 -9.23 1.03
N GLU A 111 4.57 -9.59 0.01
CA GLU A 111 6.01 -9.32 -0.06
C GLU A 111 6.33 -7.81 -0.05
N ILE A 112 5.57 -7.02 -0.81
CA ILE A 112 5.71 -5.55 -0.82
C ILE A 112 5.39 -4.97 0.57
N THR A 113 4.33 -5.46 1.22
CA THR A 113 3.93 -5.00 2.55
C THR A 113 4.98 -5.33 3.59
N ALA A 114 5.44 -6.59 3.63
CA ALA A 114 6.50 -7.02 4.55
C ALA A 114 7.80 -6.23 4.35
N ARG A 115 8.18 -5.95 3.09
CA ARG A 115 9.34 -5.11 2.78
C ARG A 115 9.15 -3.68 3.30
N GLN A 116 7.97 -3.09 3.10
CA GLN A 116 7.69 -1.74 3.56
C GLN A 116 7.69 -1.63 5.09
N GLU A 117 7.17 -2.64 5.79
CA GLU A 117 7.21 -2.71 7.26
C GLU A 117 8.65 -2.84 7.78
N ALA A 118 9.48 -3.68 7.14
CA ALA A 118 10.88 -3.82 7.47
C ALA A 118 11.66 -2.51 7.23
N GLU A 119 11.42 -1.86 6.08
CA GLU A 119 11.98 -0.55 5.76
C GLU A 119 11.57 0.52 6.80
N GLU A 120 10.28 0.61 7.12
CA GLU A 120 9.78 1.55 8.13
C GLU A 120 10.43 1.32 9.50
N THR A 121 10.53 0.05 9.92
CA THR A 121 11.15 -0.33 11.19
C THR A 121 12.63 0.07 11.22
N GLY A 122 13.40 -0.28 10.18
CA GLY A 122 14.81 0.08 10.09
C GLY A 122 15.04 1.58 10.07
N ARG A 123 14.25 2.31 9.29
CA ARG A 123 14.29 3.78 9.24
C ARG A 123 13.94 4.42 10.58
N ARG A 124 12.93 3.91 11.29
CA ARG A 124 12.52 4.42 12.62
C ARG A 124 13.62 4.20 13.64
N ALA A 125 14.21 3.01 13.70
CA ALA A 125 15.31 2.69 14.61
C ALA A 125 16.52 3.63 14.42
N VAL A 126 16.95 3.84 13.16
CA VAL A 126 18.04 4.79 12.85
C VAL A 126 17.66 6.22 13.23
N ALA A 127 16.44 6.64 12.92
CA ALA A 127 16.00 8.00 13.24
C ALA A 127 15.94 8.26 14.75
N GLU A 128 15.48 7.29 15.54
CA GLU A 128 15.45 7.35 16.99
C GLU A 128 16.86 7.38 17.60
N ALA A 129 17.79 6.55 17.10
CA ALA A 129 19.18 6.56 17.54
C ALA A 129 19.85 7.93 17.28
N VAL A 130 19.65 8.49 16.08
CA VAL A 130 20.19 9.80 15.71
C VAL A 130 19.57 10.93 16.53
N ALA A 131 18.26 10.91 16.76
CA ALA A 131 17.59 11.89 17.60
C ALA A 131 18.03 11.78 19.07
N GLY A 132 18.29 10.56 19.57
CA GLY A 132 18.84 10.33 20.90
C GLY A 132 20.22 10.96 21.11
N ALA A 133 21.07 10.97 20.07
CA ALA A 133 22.37 11.63 20.09
C ALA A 133 22.28 13.17 19.99
N LEU A 134 21.12 13.72 19.63
CA LEU A 134 20.89 15.16 19.41
C LEU A 134 19.74 15.68 20.31
N PRO A 135 20.00 15.97 21.60
CA PRO A 135 18.95 16.40 22.53
C PRO A 135 18.15 17.61 22.02
N GLY A 136 16.83 17.46 21.91
CA GLY A 136 15.94 18.49 21.37
C GLY A 136 15.72 18.44 19.85
N ALA A 137 16.25 17.43 19.16
CA ALA A 137 16.00 17.22 17.74
C ALA A 137 14.54 16.88 17.47
N ARG A 138 14.05 17.31 16.31
CA ARG A 138 12.69 17.01 15.84
C ARG A 138 12.77 16.00 14.70
N ILE A 139 11.88 15.02 14.73
CA ILE A 139 11.74 14.02 13.68
C ILE A 139 10.53 14.40 12.82
N GLU A 140 10.75 14.49 11.52
CA GLU A 140 9.73 14.73 10.51
C GLU A 140 9.70 13.55 9.53
N GLU A 141 8.61 12.80 9.53
CA GLU A 141 8.42 11.69 8.58
C GLU A 141 7.99 12.23 7.20
N GLN A 142 8.74 11.89 6.16
CA GLN A 142 8.51 12.32 4.78
C GLN A 142 8.36 11.12 3.85
N TYR A 143 7.16 10.55 3.81
CA TYR A 143 6.84 9.38 2.99
C TYR A 143 7.78 8.19 3.27
N ARG A 144 8.71 7.87 2.36
CA ARG A 144 9.74 6.81 2.52
C ARG A 144 11.09 7.34 3.05
N ARG A 145 11.13 8.54 3.62
CA ARG A 145 12.33 9.10 4.24
C ARG A 145 11.97 9.70 5.59
N THR A 146 12.96 9.88 6.44
CA THR A 146 12.78 10.58 7.72
C THR A 146 13.81 11.69 7.80
N ARG A 147 13.33 12.91 8.05
CA ARG A 147 14.16 14.08 8.24
C ARG A 147 14.29 14.36 9.73
N ILE A 148 15.50 14.60 10.20
CA ILE A 148 15.78 14.96 11.59
C ILE A 148 16.39 16.35 11.56
N ILE A 149 15.82 17.26 12.33
CA ILE A 149 16.25 18.66 12.39
C ILE A 149 16.65 18.96 13.82
N TRP A 150 17.89 19.39 13.99
CA TRP A 150 18.40 19.86 15.27
C TRP A 150 18.95 21.27 15.13
N GLN A 151 18.58 22.13 16.08
CA GLN A 151 19.00 23.53 16.14
C GLN A 151 19.20 23.89 17.61
N HIS A 152 20.33 24.50 17.95
CA HIS A 152 20.58 24.98 19.31
C HIS A 152 21.26 26.34 19.32
N ASP A 153 21.00 27.09 20.38
CA ASP A 153 21.73 28.32 20.68
C ASP A 153 23.06 27.95 21.34
N THR A 154 24.17 28.37 20.73
CA THR A 154 25.52 28.09 21.23
C THR A 154 25.96 29.07 22.33
N ARG A 155 25.14 30.08 22.65
CA ARG A 155 25.48 31.11 23.62
C ARG A 155 25.35 30.61 25.07
N PRO A 156 26.25 31.02 25.97
CA PRO A 156 26.07 30.83 27.40
C PRO A 156 24.77 31.49 27.89
N PRO A 157 24.06 30.87 28.87
CA PRO A 157 22.86 31.46 29.44
C PRO A 157 23.13 32.87 30.00
N GLY A 158 22.41 33.87 29.50
CA GLY A 158 22.46 35.25 30.00
C GLY A 158 23.33 36.23 29.20
N GLU A 159 24.06 35.79 28.18
CA GLU A 159 24.82 36.71 27.31
C GLU A 159 23.95 37.40 26.24
N ARG A 160 24.21 38.69 26.00
CA ARG A 160 23.57 39.47 24.93
C ARG A 160 24.50 39.55 23.71
N GLY A 161 23.98 39.19 22.53
CA GLY A 161 24.70 39.20 21.26
C GLY A 161 23.83 38.62 20.13
N PRO A 162 24.29 38.62 18.86
CA PRO A 162 23.55 37.96 17.77
C PRO A 162 23.35 36.47 18.11
N VAL A 163 22.13 35.96 17.93
CA VAL A 163 21.82 34.54 18.13
C VAL A 163 22.51 33.76 17.02
N GLN A 164 23.43 32.87 17.38
CA GLN A 164 24.10 32.02 16.42
C GLN A 164 23.66 30.57 16.62
N VAL A 165 23.05 30.01 15.57
CA VAL A 165 22.44 28.69 15.57
C VAL A 165 23.35 27.73 14.81
N ASP A 166 23.90 26.75 15.51
CA ASP A 166 24.46 25.57 14.86
C ASP A 166 23.27 24.62 14.57
N SER A 167 23.25 24.04 13.36
CA SER A 167 22.14 23.19 12.92
C SER A 167 22.62 21.97 12.16
N VAL A 168 21.90 20.86 12.32
CA VAL A 168 22.08 19.64 11.53
C VAL A 168 20.73 19.17 11.01
N THR A 169 20.72 18.85 9.71
CA THR A 169 19.64 18.13 9.05
C THR A 169 20.15 16.76 8.65
N VAL A 170 19.50 15.71 9.14
CA VAL A 170 19.77 14.33 8.74
C VAL A 170 18.61 13.80 7.92
N LEU A 171 18.90 13.16 6.80
CA LEU A 171 17.93 12.45 5.98
C LEU A 171 18.24 10.95 6.02
N VAL A 172 17.35 10.19 6.63
CA VAL A 172 17.40 8.74 6.68
C VAL A 172 16.62 8.17 5.50
N GLY A 173 17.28 7.32 4.73
CA GLY A 173 16.71 6.61 3.59
C GLY A 173 15.64 5.58 3.97
N PRO A 174 14.95 4.98 2.99
CA PRO A 174 13.82 4.10 3.22
C PRO A 174 14.10 2.91 4.14
N SER A 175 15.28 2.30 4.03
CA SER A 175 15.70 1.12 4.81
C SER A 175 16.58 1.46 6.02
N GLY A 176 16.87 2.74 6.26
CA GLY A 176 17.91 3.15 7.22
C GLY A 176 19.35 2.97 6.72
N GLU A 177 19.59 2.30 5.59
CA GLU A 177 20.94 2.00 5.06
C GLU A 177 21.68 3.24 4.51
N GLY A 178 20.93 4.27 4.12
CA GLY A 178 21.48 5.52 3.61
C GLY A 178 21.19 6.65 4.57
N VAL A 179 22.23 7.30 5.09
CA VAL A 179 22.05 8.51 5.88
C VAL A 179 22.89 9.65 5.31
N GLN A 180 22.22 10.77 5.03
CA GLN A 180 22.83 12.00 4.57
C GLN A 180 22.71 13.04 5.67
N ALA A 181 23.82 13.69 6.03
CA ALA A 181 23.84 14.75 7.02
C ALA A 181 24.32 16.06 6.39
N GLU A 182 23.57 17.13 6.61
CA GLU A 182 23.95 18.50 6.27
C GLU A 182 24.09 19.29 7.57
N ALA A 183 25.29 19.81 7.82
CA ALA A 183 25.61 20.57 9.00
C ALA A 183 25.96 22.02 8.62
N SER A 184 25.46 22.97 9.40
CA SER A 184 25.81 24.37 9.29
C SER A 184 26.14 24.90 10.68
N GLY A 185 27.34 25.44 10.86
CA GLY A 185 27.82 25.88 12.17
C GLY A 185 29.33 26.07 12.23
N ARG A 186 29.87 26.26 13.45
CA ARG A 186 31.32 26.36 13.65
C ARG A 186 32.01 25.03 13.31
N PRO A 187 33.22 25.03 12.69
CA PRO A 187 33.94 23.80 12.34
C PRO A 187 34.13 22.84 13.52
N SER A 188 34.42 23.35 14.73
CA SER A 188 34.60 22.53 15.93
C SER A 188 33.30 21.86 16.39
N SER A 189 32.17 22.58 16.34
CA SER A 189 30.84 22.04 16.65
C SER A 189 30.39 21.01 15.60
N VAL A 190 30.63 21.31 14.31
CA VAL A 190 30.26 20.45 13.18
C VAL A 190 31.03 19.13 13.22
N ILE A 191 32.33 19.16 13.52
CA ILE A 191 33.16 17.94 13.63
C ILE A 191 32.69 17.05 14.79
N ALA A 192 32.42 17.62 15.98
CA ALA A 192 31.92 16.85 17.11
C ALA A 192 30.55 16.21 16.82
N MET A 193 29.68 16.92 16.11
CA MET A 193 28.35 16.45 15.75
C MET A 193 28.37 15.36 14.67
N LEU A 194 29.23 15.50 13.66
CA LEU A 194 29.47 14.46 12.65
C LEU A 194 30.16 13.23 13.26
N ALA A 195 31.01 13.40 14.28
CA ALA A 195 31.64 12.29 14.99
C ALA A 195 30.65 11.49 15.84
N ALA A 196 29.75 12.17 16.56
CA ALA A 196 28.64 11.52 17.29
C ALA A 196 27.72 10.75 16.33
N PHE A 197 27.47 11.33 15.15
CA PHE A 197 26.70 10.70 14.09
C PHE A 197 27.39 9.43 13.54
N ALA A 198 28.70 9.46 13.31
CA ALA A 198 29.45 8.29 12.84
C ALA A 198 29.52 7.16 13.88
N GLN A 199 29.59 7.48 15.18
CA GLN A 199 29.61 6.47 16.25
C GLN A 199 28.26 5.74 16.40
N ALA A 200 27.14 6.46 16.28
CA ALA A 200 25.79 5.86 16.33
C ALA A 200 25.47 4.91 15.16
N SER A 201 26.31 4.89 14.12
CA SER A 201 26.17 3.99 12.97
C SER A 201 26.99 2.69 13.06
N GLN A 202 27.77 2.52 14.14
CA GLN A 202 28.66 1.37 14.38
C GLN A 202 28.21 0.43 15.51
N GLU A 203 27.15 0.79 16.25
CA GLU A 203 26.48 -0.06 17.26
C GLU A 203 25.19 -0.65 16.72
#